data_AF-A0A356NXT4-F1
#
_entry.id   AF-A0A356NXT4-F1
#
_cell.length_a   1.000
_cell.length_b   1.000
_cell.length_c   1.000
_cell.angle_alpha   90.00
_cell.angle_beta   90.00
_cell.angle_gamma   90.00
#
_symmetry.space_group_name_H-M   'P 1'
#
loop_
_entity.id
_entity.type
_entity.pdbx_description
1 polymer ?
#
loop_
_entity_poly.entity_id
_entity_poly.type
_entity_poly.pdbx_seq_one_letter_code
_entity_poly.pdbx_strand_id
1 'polypeptide(L)'
;PPRLPLSESLIQPYLDRRKPGQNRFVTQRREADEVEILSGVFEGMTTGTPVAMLIRNTDQRSKDYGEIARQFRPGHADFTYQEKYGIRDYRGGGRSSARETASRVAAGAIADLALKQFLGSDFRIRGGVVQIGPHAIDRSRLDWDNVDNNPFFCPDPVAADQWEGFLDSVRKAGSSAGA
;
A
#
# COMPACT_ATOMS: atom_id res chain seq x y z
N PRO A 1 -15.96 -17.17 -1.02
CA PRO A 1 -17.06 -18.15 -0.76
C PRO A 1 -18.34 -17.38 -0.40
N PRO A 2 -19.55 -17.94 -0.56
CA PRO A 2 -20.75 -17.41 0.09
C PRO A 2 -20.67 -17.60 1.61
N ARG A 3 -21.43 -16.80 2.36
CA ARG A 3 -21.51 -16.81 3.84
C ARG A 3 -20.18 -16.49 4.55
N LEU A 4 -19.38 -15.60 3.97
CA LEU A 4 -18.27 -14.94 4.66
C LEU A 4 -18.80 -13.64 5.27
N PRO A 5 -18.67 -13.41 6.59
CA PRO A 5 -18.96 -12.11 7.19
C PRO A 5 -18.11 -11.03 6.54
N LEU A 6 -18.75 -9.99 6.01
CA LEU A 6 -18.05 -8.91 5.29
C LEU A 6 -18.76 -7.57 5.45
N SER A 7 -17.96 -6.56 5.78
CA SER A 7 -18.33 -5.14 5.84
C SER A 7 -17.11 -4.29 5.53
N GLU A 8 -17.31 -3.02 5.21
CA GLU A 8 -16.25 -2.03 5.00
C GLU A 8 -15.31 -1.96 6.21
N SER A 9 -15.86 -2.01 7.43
CA SER A 9 -15.09 -1.98 8.68
C SER A 9 -14.14 -3.16 8.86
N LEU A 10 -14.38 -4.30 8.21
CA LEU A 10 -13.47 -5.45 8.22
C LEU A 10 -12.31 -5.29 7.22
N ILE A 11 -12.47 -4.45 6.20
CA ILE A 11 -11.46 -4.17 5.17
C ILE A 11 -10.63 -2.94 5.56
N GLN A 12 -11.25 -1.95 6.19
CA GLN A 12 -10.64 -0.65 6.48
C GLN A 12 -9.29 -0.74 7.23
N PRO A 13 -9.08 -1.62 8.22
CA PRO A 13 -7.78 -1.73 8.89
C PRO A 13 -6.62 -2.08 7.95
N TYR A 14 -6.86 -2.84 6.88
CA TYR A 14 -5.84 -3.18 5.88
C TYR A 14 -5.52 -1.97 5.01
N LEU A 15 -6.53 -1.21 4.61
CA LEU A 15 -6.37 0.04 3.86
C LEU A 15 -5.70 1.12 4.71
N ASP A 16 -6.05 1.18 5.99
CA ASP A 16 -5.45 2.09 6.96
C ASP A 16 -3.97 1.80 7.16
N ARG A 17 -3.54 0.53 7.14
CA ARG A 17 -2.11 0.15 7.16
C ARG A 17 -1.38 0.53 5.87
N ARG A 18 -2.07 0.51 4.73
CA ARG A 18 -1.52 0.83 3.41
C ARG A 18 -1.43 2.34 3.15
N LYS A 19 -2.37 3.13 3.70
CA LYS A 19 -2.59 4.52 3.28
C LYS A 19 -1.31 5.36 3.44
N PRO A 20 -1.07 6.31 2.53
CA PRO A 20 0.07 7.23 2.64
C PRO A 20 -0.05 8.16 3.85
N GLY A 21 1.04 8.86 4.18
CA GLY A 21 1.00 9.94 5.17
C GLY A 21 0.98 9.49 6.63
N GLN A 22 1.23 8.21 6.91
CA GLN A 22 1.28 7.69 8.28
C GLN A 22 2.49 8.19 9.08
N ASN A 23 3.61 8.50 8.42
CA ASN A 23 4.83 8.96 9.08
C ASN A 23 5.65 9.92 8.19
N ARG A 24 6.73 10.47 8.75
CA ARG A 24 7.60 11.46 8.07
C ARG A 24 8.48 10.89 6.95
N PHE A 25 8.60 9.57 6.86
CA PHE A 25 9.44 8.85 5.88
C PHE A 25 8.67 8.40 4.64
N VAL A 26 7.34 8.47 4.66
CA VAL A 26 6.47 8.17 3.51
C VAL A 26 5.95 9.46 2.85
N THR A 27 5.29 9.30 1.70
CA THR A 27 4.64 10.43 1.01
C THR A 27 3.63 11.14 1.91
N GLN A 28 3.60 12.47 1.84
CA GLN A 28 2.75 13.33 2.69
C GLN A 28 1.33 13.52 2.14
N ARG A 29 0.96 12.79 1.08
CA ARG A 29 -0.40 12.78 0.54
C ARG A 29 -1.37 12.23 1.58
N ARG A 30 -2.57 12.81 1.63
CA ARG A 30 -3.62 12.38 2.55
C ARG A 30 -4.79 11.83 1.76
N GLU A 31 -4.77 10.52 1.55
CA GLU A 31 -5.90 9.79 0.98
C GLU A 31 -6.64 9.11 2.13
N ALA A 32 -7.97 9.26 2.18
CA ALA A 32 -8.77 8.62 3.22
C ALA A 32 -8.81 7.10 3.06
N ASP A 33 -8.67 6.60 1.82
CA ASP A 33 -8.78 5.17 1.47
C ASP A 33 -10.04 4.51 2.03
N GLU A 34 -11.14 5.24 2.03
CA GLU A 34 -12.45 4.70 2.40
C GLU A 34 -12.93 3.75 1.31
N VAL A 35 -13.25 2.53 1.72
CA VAL A 35 -13.85 1.51 0.85
C VAL A 35 -15.36 1.56 0.96
N GLU A 36 -16.03 1.42 -0.18
CA GLU A 36 -17.48 1.29 -0.32
C GLU A 36 -17.77 -0.04 -1.03
N ILE A 37 -18.54 -0.94 -0.42
CA ILE A 37 -18.95 -2.20 -1.07
C ILE A 37 -20.19 -1.93 -1.93
N LEU A 38 -20.08 -2.24 -3.22
CA LEU A 38 -21.13 -1.97 -4.21
C LEU A 38 -21.99 -3.20 -4.54
N SER A 39 -21.48 -4.42 -4.32
CA SER A 39 -22.18 -5.65 -4.67
C SER A 39 -21.65 -6.87 -3.91
N GLY A 40 -22.36 -8.00 -4.03
CA GLY A 40 -21.88 -9.30 -3.55
C GLY A 40 -21.98 -9.53 -2.04
N VAL A 41 -22.58 -8.58 -1.31
CA VAL A 41 -22.86 -8.66 0.13
C VAL A 41 -24.33 -8.37 0.38
N PHE A 42 -24.97 -9.18 1.22
CA PHE A 42 -26.34 -9.01 1.69
C PHE A 42 -26.39 -9.33 3.18
N GLU A 43 -27.00 -8.45 3.98
CA GLU A 43 -27.09 -8.60 5.45
C GLU A 43 -25.73 -8.90 6.12
N GLY A 44 -24.67 -8.25 5.67
CA GLY A 44 -23.31 -8.42 6.21
C GLY A 44 -22.62 -9.73 5.84
N MET A 45 -23.17 -10.49 4.89
CA MET A 45 -22.63 -11.76 4.43
C MET A 45 -22.39 -11.75 2.92
N THR A 46 -21.28 -12.33 2.48
CA THR A 46 -21.06 -12.54 1.03
C THR A 46 -22.09 -13.51 0.46
N THR A 47 -22.58 -13.22 -0.74
CA THR A 47 -23.61 -14.04 -1.42
C THR A 47 -23.02 -15.14 -2.29
N GLY A 48 -21.71 -15.09 -2.55
CA GLY A 48 -21.02 -15.94 -3.53
C GLY A 48 -21.00 -15.36 -4.94
N THR A 49 -21.64 -14.22 -5.18
CA THR A 49 -21.52 -13.45 -6.42
C THR A 49 -20.34 -12.46 -6.35
N PRO A 50 -19.95 -11.80 -7.46
CA PRO A 50 -18.85 -10.84 -7.46
C PRO A 50 -19.03 -9.71 -6.44
N VAL A 51 -17.98 -9.46 -5.66
CA VAL A 51 -17.88 -8.33 -4.72
C VAL A 51 -17.19 -7.17 -5.42
N ALA A 52 -17.94 -6.14 -5.80
CA ALA A 52 -17.40 -4.90 -6.32
C ALA A 52 -17.16 -3.92 -5.16
N MET A 53 -16.05 -3.20 -5.22
CA MET A 53 -15.67 -2.19 -4.23
C MET A 53 -15.21 -0.91 -4.92
N LEU A 54 -15.51 0.23 -4.32
CA LEU A 54 -15.07 1.54 -4.75
C LEU A 54 -14.17 2.17 -3.69
N ILE A 55 -13.04 2.72 -4.13
CA ILE A 55 -12.15 3.54 -3.30
C ILE A 55 -11.91 4.82 -4.07
N ARG A 56 -12.39 5.94 -3.53
CA ARG A 56 -12.28 7.25 -4.22
C ARG A 56 -10.86 7.79 -4.08
N ASN A 57 -10.45 8.59 -5.06
CA ASN A 57 -9.20 9.34 -5.02
C ASN A 57 -9.55 10.79 -4.67
N THR A 58 -9.14 11.28 -3.50
CA THR A 58 -9.60 12.56 -2.93
C THR A 58 -8.53 13.64 -2.91
N ASP A 59 -7.23 13.30 -3.00
CA ASP A 59 -6.11 14.25 -2.97
C ASP A 59 -5.35 14.27 -4.32
N GLN A 60 -6.10 14.31 -5.43
CA GLN A 60 -5.53 14.55 -6.75
C GLN A 60 -5.17 16.03 -6.90
N ARG A 61 -3.95 16.40 -6.51
CA ARG A 61 -3.38 17.68 -6.90
C ARG A 61 -3.21 17.69 -8.41
N SER A 62 -3.60 18.77 -9.08
CA SER A 62 -3.51 18.94 -10.53
C SER A 62 -2.45 19.96 -10.96
N LYS A 63 -1.91 20.74 -10.02
CA LYS A 63 -1.03 21.89 -10.30
C LYS A 63 0.45 21.56 -10.51
N ASP A 64 0.92 20.38 -10.12
CA ASP A 64 2.37 20.04 -10.11
C ASP A 64 2.88 19.37 -11.42
N TYR A 65 2.08 19.30 -12.49
CA TYR A 65 2.35 18.39 -13.61
C TYR A 65 2.77 19.06 -14.93
N GLY A 66 2.90 20.39 -14.96
CA GLY A 66 3.23 21.13 -16.19
C GLY A 66 4.57 20.72 -16.81
N GLU A 67 5.59 20.51 -15.98
CA GLU A 67 6.91 20.06 -16.46
C GLU A 67 6.94 18.55 -16.76
N ILE A 68 6.25 17.74 -15.95
CA ILE A 68 6.15 16.28 -16.13
C ILE A 68 5.42 15.94 -17.45
N ALA A 69 4.48 16.79 -17.88
CA ALA A 69 3.82 16.64 -19.18
C ALA A 69 4.80 16.62 -20.36
N ARG A 70 5.97 17.28 -20.22
CA ARG A 70 6.96 17.44 -21.30
C ARG A 70 8.17 16.52 -21.14
N GLN A 71 8.23 15.68 -20.10
CA GLN A 71 9.39 14.84 -19.80
C GLN A 71 8.99 13.39 -19.55
N PHE A 72 9.89 12.45 -19.81
CA PHE A 72 9.76 11.05 -19.40
C PHE A 72 10.62 10.82 -18.17
N ARG A 73 10.01 10.40 -17.05
CA ARG A 73 10.75 10.17 -15.81
C ARG A 73 11.52 8.84 -15.89
N PRO A 74 12.85 8.84 -15.68
CA PRO A 74 13.62 7.60 -15.62
C PRO A 74 13.05 6.63 -14.57
N GLY A 75 12.97 5.35 -14.92
CA GLY A 75 12.43 4.30 -14.04
C GLY A 75 10.89 4.27 -13.95
N HIS A 76 10.18 5.25 -14.52
CA HIS A 76 8.71 5.22 -14.62
C HIS A 76 8.24 4.67 -15.96
N ALA A 77 6.99 4.24 -15.98
CA ALA A 77 6.37 3.65 -17.17
C ALA A 77 6.01 4.67 -18.27
N ASP A 78 6.34 5.96 -18.08
CA ASP A 78 5.89 7.08 -18.92
C ASP A 78 6.16 6.85 -20.42
N PHE A 79 7.42 6.56 -20.79
CA PHE A 79 7.81 6.32 -22.18
C PHE A 79 7.15 5.06 -22.74
N THR A 80 7.26 3.95 -22.01
CA THR A 80 6.69 2.66 -22.46
C THR A 80 5.18 2.70 -22.67
N TYR A 81 4.44 3.48 -21.88
CA TYR A 81 3.00 3.67 -22.09
C TYR A 81 2.71 4.48 -23.35
N GLN A 82 3.43 5.59 -23.55
CA GLN A 82 3.28 6.42 -24.74
C GLN A 82 3.58 5.64 -26.01
N GLU A 83 4.70 4.91 -26.06
CA GLU A 83 5.07 4.11 -27.22
C GLU A 83 4.09 2.97 -27.50
N LYS A 84 3.62 2.29 -26.45
CA LYS A 84 2.73 1.13 -26.60
C LYS A 84 1.29 1.51 -26.96
N TYR A 85 0.77 2.57 -26.37
CA TYR A 85 -0.67 2.89 -26.43
C TYR A 85 -0.96 4.21 -27.14
N GLY A 86 0.05 4.99 -27.52
CA GLY A 86 -0.10 6.31 -28.12
C GLY A 86 -0.64 7.39 -27.19
N ILE A 87 -0.97 7.04 -25.94
CA ILE A 87 -1.54 7.95 -24.93
C ILE A 87 -0.87 7.73 -23.58
N ARG A 88 -0.60 8.84 -22.88
CA ARG A 88 0.01 8.85 -21.56
C ARG A 88 -0.69 9.88 -20.66
N ASP A 89 -1.18 9.42 -19.51
CA ASP A 89 -1.58 10.32 -18.44
C ASP A 89 -0.34 10.69 -17.60
N TYR A 90 0.27 11.82 -17.95
CA TYR A 90 1.46 12.34 -17.27
C TYR A 90 1.19 12.77 -15.81
N ARG A 91 -0.08 12.83 -15.36
CA ARG A 91 -0.43 13.18 -13.98
C ARG A 91 -0.12 12.05 -12.98
N GLY A 92 0.40 10.92 -13.45
CA GLY A 92 0.65 9.75 -12.59
C GLY A 92 -0.64 9.04 -12.15
N GLY A 93 -1.73 9.25 -12.89
CA GLY A 93 -2.96 8.46 -12.82
C GLY A 93 -2.91 7.23 -13.73
N GLY A 94 -3.70 6.21 -13.42
CA GLY A 94 -3.82 4.99 -14.23
C GLY A 94 -3.04 3.80 -13.69
N ARG A 95 -2.83 2.78 -14.53
CA ARG A 95 -2.36 1.44 -14.10
C ARG A 95 -0.92 1.38 -13.60
N SER A 96 -0.07 2.33 -13.95
CA SER A 96 1.30 2.42 -13.39
C SER A 96 1.34 3.09 -12.01
N SER A 97 0.21 3.62 -11.53
CA SER A 97 0.13 4.31 -10.25
C SER A 97 0.17 3.33 -9.09
N ALA A 98 0.93 3.67 -8.05
CA ALA A 98 0.85 2.97 -6.77
C ALA A 98 -0.56 3.01 -6.15
N ARG A 99 -1.47 3.89 -6.63
CA ARG A 99 -2.89 3.89 -6.22
C ARG A 99 -3.58 2.55 -6.44
N GLU A 100 -3.21 1.82 -7.50
CA GLU A 100 -3.80 0.52 -7.81
C GLU A 100 -3.62 -0.49 -6.66
N THR A 101 -2.56 -0.34 -5.86
CA THR A 101 -2.33 -1.20 -4.69
C THR A 101 -3.46 -1.12 -3.65
N ALA A 102 -4.23 -0.02 -3.58
CA ALA A 102 -5.39 0.07 -2.70
C ALA A 102 -6.44 -0.99 -3.06
N SER A 103 -6.69 -1.20 -4.35
CA SER A 103 -7.61 -2.25 -4.83
C SER A 103 -7.08 -3.65 -4.49
N ARG A 104 -5.76 -3.87 -4.60
CA ARG A 104 -5.14 -5.15 -4.22
C ARG A 104 -5.26 -5.43 -2.73
N VAL A 105 -5.04 -4.42 -1.88
CA VAL A 105 -5.16 -4.55 -0.43
C VAL A 105 -6.61 -4.82 -0.02
N ALA A 106 -7.59 -4.12 -0.61
CA ALA A 106 -9.00 -4.38 -0.35
C ALA A 106 -9.41 -5.82 -0.74
N ALA A 107 -8.99 -6.29 -1.92
CA ALA A 107 -9.24 -7.66 -2.34
C ALA A 107 -8.49 -8.68 -1.45
N GLY A 108 -7.25 -8.36 -1.06
CA GLY A 108 -6.44 -9.17 -0.15
C GLY A 108 -7.05 -9.30 1.25
N ALA A 109 -7.72 -8.26 1.75
CA ALA A 109 -8.45 -8.31 3.01
C ALA A 109 -9.57 -9.35 2.97
N ILE A 110 -10.36 -9.41 1.88
CA ILE A 110 -11.39 -10.43 1.70
C ILE A 110 -10.76 -11.83 1.65
N ALA A 111 -9.63 -11.99 0.95
CA ALA A 111 -8.92 -13.25 0.88
C ALA A 111 -8.40 -13.70 2.25
N ASP A 112 -7.81 -12.81 3.04
CA ASP A 112 -7.33 -13.10 4.39
C ASP A 112 -8.47 -13.46 5.34
N LEU A 113 -9.61 -12.75 5.29
CA LEU A 113 -10.83 -13.10 6.04
C LEU A 113 -11.34 -14.50 5.68
N ALA A 114 -11.37 -14.84 4.39
CA ALA A 114 -11.77 -16.17 3.93
C ALA A 114 -10.80 -17.25 4.41
N LEU A 115 -9.49 -17.02 4.33
CA LEU A 115 -8.47 -17.96 4.80
C LEU A 115 -8.56 -18.17 6.31
N LYS A 116 -8.77 -17.12 7.11
CA LYS A 116 -9.00 -17.23 8.56
C LYS A 116 -10.23 -18.07 8.88
N GLN A 117 -11.32 -17.90 8.11
CA GLN A 117 -12.53 -18.72 8.30
C GLN A 117 -12.29 -20.21 8.00
N PHE A 118 -11.49 -20.54 6.98
CA PHE A 118 -11.24 -21.93 6.60
C PHE A 118 -10.12 -22.61 7.38
N LEU A 119 -9.06 -21.87 7.72
CA LEU A 119 -7.84 -22.40 8.34
C LEU A 119 -7.81 -22.18 9.85
N GLY A 120 -8.75 -21.41 10.39
CA GLY A 120 -8.88 -21.16 11.82
C GLY A 120 -8.11 -19.94 12.32
N SER A 121 -8.26 -19.66 13.61
CA SER A 121 -7.72 -18.46 14.27
C SER A 121 -6.20 -18.40 14.35
N ASP A 122 -5.52 -19.53 14.19
CA ASP A 122 -4.05 -19.62 14.25
C ASP A 122 -3.39 -19.24 12.93
N PHE A 123 -4.16 -19.17 11.84
CA PHE A 123 -3.67 -18.69 10.56
C PHE A 123 -3.27 -17.21 10.64
N ARG A 124 -2.07 -16.91 10.14
CA ARG A 124 -1.48 -15.57 10.09
C ARG A 124 -0.66 -15.42 8.82
N ILE A 125 -0.83 -14.31 8.13
CA ILE A 125 0.13 -13.79 7.15
C ILE A 125 0.86 -12.62 7.81
N ARG A 126 2.19 -12.64 7.75
CA ARG A 126 3.05 -11.56 8.26
C ARG A 126 3.97 -11.09 7.14
N GLY A 127 4.26 -9.79 7.16
CA GLY A 127 5.22 -9.15 6.28
C GLY A 127 5.92 -8.04 7.06
N GLY A 128 7.19 -7.82 6.76
CA GLY A 128 7.95 -6.74 7.35
C GLY A 128 9.17 -6.41 6.51
N VAL A 129 9.66 -5.18 6.64
CA VAL A 129 10.85 -4.71 5.92
C VAL A 129 12.09 -5.31 6.57
N VAL A 130 12.96 -5.91 5.76
CA VAL A 130 14.17 -6.61 6.24
C VAL A 130 15.47 -5.92 5.80
N GLN A 131 15.38 -4.89 4.97
CA GLN A 131 16.50 -4.10 4.50
C GLN A 131 16.01 -2.73 4.03
N ILE A 132 16.81 -1.69 4.24
CA ILE A 132 16.64 -0.38 3.60
C ILE A 132 18.02 0.07 3.10
N GLY A 133 18.12 0.33 1.80
CA GLY A 133 19.41 0.63 1.16
C GLY A 133 20.45 -0.46 1.47
N PRO A 134 21.65 -0.09 1.98
CA PRO A 134 22.69 -1.06 2.33
C PRO A 134 22.51 -1.70 3.73
N HIS A 135 21.48 -1.33 4.48
CA HIS A 135 21.31 -1.70 5.89
C HIS A 135 20.28 -2.81 6.07
N ALA A 136 20.75 -4.05 6.22
CA ALA A 136 19.89 -5.21 6.52
C ALA A 136 19.62 -5.36 8.03
N ILE A 137 18.53 -6.03 8.37
CA ILE A 137 18.21 -6.43 9.75
C ILE A 137 19.15 -7.52 10.28
N ASP A 138 19.20 -7.67 11.60
CA ASP A 138 19.72 -8.86 12.25
C ASP A 138 18.59 -9.87 12.49
N ARG A 139 18.66 -11.01 11.79
CA ARG A 139 17.64 -12.06 11.89
C ARG A 139 17.58 -12.73 13.26
N SER A 140 18.60 -12.56 14.12
CA SER A 140 18.55 -13.07 15.50
C SER A 140 17.65 -12.23 16.41
N ARG A 141 17.26 -11.01 15.99
CA ARG A 141 16.46 -10.06 16.76
C ARG A 141 15.02 -9.92 16.26
N LEU A 142 14.51 -10.92 15.53
CA LEU A 142 13.16 -10.87 14.99
C LEU A 142 12.10 -10.87 16.10
N ASP A 143 11.43 -9.75 16.24
CA ASP A 143 10.24 -9.52 17.05
C ASP A 143 9.07 -9.10 16.15
N TRP A 144 8.20 -10.07 15.86
CA TRP A 144 7.03 -9.83 15.01
C TRP A 144 5.97 -8.96 15.66
N ASP A 145 5.98 -8.83 17.00
CA ASP A 145 5.03 -7.98 17.71
C ASP A 145 5.45 -6.50 17.64
N ASN A 146 6.69 -6.22 17.21
CA ASN A 146 7.18 -4.86 16.99
C ASN A 146 6.87 -4.30 15.59
N VAL A 147 6.47 -5.12 14.61
CA VAL A 147 6.32 -4.71 13.21
C VAL A 147 5.44 -3.47 13.06
N ASP A 148 4.26 -3.44 13.66
CA ASP A 148 3.35 -2.29 13.53
C ASP A 148 3.67 -1.14 14.52
N ASN A 149 4.73 -1.27 15.34
CA ASN A 149 5.13 -0.31 16.39
C ASN A 149 6.31 0.60 15.98
N ASN A 150 6.76 0.53 14.74
CA ASN A 150 7.81 1.38 14.19
C ASN A 150 7.43 1.88 12.78
N PRO A 151 8.02 2.99 12.29
CA PRO A 151 7.60 3.61 11.04
C PRO A 151 7.99 2.81 9.77
N PHE A 152 8.71 1.69 9.91
CA PHE A 152 9.26 0.93 8.80
C PHE A 152 8.63 -0.46 8.64
N PHE A 153 7.67 -0.82 9.48
CA PHE A 153 7.12 -2.19 9.49
C PHE A 153 8.21 -3.25 9.66
N CYS A 154 9.20 -2.98 10.51
CA CYS A 154 10.37 -3.82 10.68
C CYS A 154 10.22 -4.76 11.88
N PRO A 155 10.58 -6.06 11.78
CA PRO A 155 10.62 -6.95 12.93
C PRO A 155 11.92 -6.83 13.75
N ASP A 156 12.89 -6.00 13.36
CA ASP A 156 14.10 -5.73 14.16
C ASP A 156 14.09 -4.25 14.61
N PRO A 157 13.71 -3.97 15.88
CA PRO A 157 13.59 -2.59 16.36
C PRO A 157 14.92 -1.83 16.33
N VAL A 158 16.05 -2.54 16.48
CA VAL A 158 17.38 -1.90 16.45
C VAL A 158 17.73 -1.45 15.03
N ALA A 159 17.39 -2.26 14.02
CA ALA A 159 17.57 -1.86 12.62
C ALA A 159 16.62 -0.71 12.24
N ALA A 160 15.37 -0.75 12.72
CA ALA A 160 14.40 0.33 12.50
C ALA A 160 14.94 1.69 12.98
N ASP A 161 15.49 1.76 14.20
CA ASP A 161 16.09 2.99 14.74
C ASP A 161 17.27 3.49 13.89
N GLN A 162 18.12 2.58 13.39
CA GLN A 162 19.26 2.93 12.54
C GLN A 162 18.84 3.50 11.19
N TRP A 163 17.73 3.01 10.63
CA TRP A 163 17.22 3.47 9.34
C TRP A 163 16.70 4.91 9.37
N GLU A 164 16.26 5.42 10.53
CA GLU A 164 15.83 6.82 10.64
C GLU A 164 16.93 7.80 10.24
N GLY A 165 18.13 7.62 10.80
CA GLY A 165 19.28 8.49 10.51
C GLY A 165 19.74 8.38 9.06
N PHE A 166 19.76 7.16 8.52
CA PHE A 166 20.07 6.91 7.12
C PHE A 166 19.08 7.63 6.19
N LEU A 167 17.77 7.46 6.40
CA LEU A 167 16.74 8.05 5.54
C LEU A 167 16.68 9.57 5.67
N ASP A 168 16.95 10.14 6.85
CA ASP A 168 17.09 11.58 7.01
C ASP A 168 18.27 12.12 6.17
N SER A 169 19.38 11.38 6.06
CA SER A 169 20.51 11.76 5.19
C SER A 169 20.16 11.67 3.70
N VAL A 170 19.48 10.59 3.28
CA VAL A 170 19.03 10.38 1.90
C VAL A 170 18.07 11.49 1.46
N ARG A 171 17.13 11.86 2.34
CA ARG A 171 16.18 12.95 2.09
C ARG A 171 16.88 14.31 1.95
N LYS A 172 17.85 14.62 2.84
CA LYS A 172 18.65 15.86 2.75
C LYS A 172 19.44 15.96 1.45
N ALA A 173 19.88 14.83 0.92
CA ALA A 173 20.57 14.74 -0.37
C ALA A 173 19.62 14.81 -1.59
N GLY A 174 18.29 14.90 -1.39
CA GLY A 174 17.32 14.88 -2.49
C GLY A 174 17.26 13.54 -3.22
N SER A 175 17.66 12.45 -2.55
CA SER A 175 17.73 11.11 -3.12
C SER A 175 16.61 10.21 -2.56
N SER A 176 16.57 8.96 -3.02
CA SER A 176 15.68 7.91 -2.53
C SER A 176 16.46 6.62 -2.28
N ALA A 177 15.90 5.76 -1.44
CA ALA A 177 16.44 4.43 -1.17
C ALA A 177 15.34 3.38 -1.39
N GLY A 178 15.74 2.22 -1.90
CA GLY A 178 14.89 1.03 -1.91
C GLY A 178 14.90 0.30 -0.56
N ALA A 179 14.12 -0.77 -0.50
CA ALA A 179 14.01 -1.69 0.62
C ALA A 179 13.99 -3.14 0.08
#